data_AF-A0A371PX08-F1
#
_entry.id   AF-A0A371PX08-F1
#
_cell.length_a   1.000
_cell.length_b   1.000
_cell.length_c   1.000
_cell.angle_alpha   90.00
_cell.angle_beta   90.00
_cell.angle_gamma   90.00
#
_symmetry.space_group_name_H-M   'P 1'
#
loop_
_entity.id
_entity.type
_entity.pdbx_description
1 polymer ?
#
loop_
_entity_poly.entity_id
_entity_poly.type
_entity_poly.pdbx_seq_one_letter_code
_entity_poly.pdbx_strand_id
1 'polypeptide(L)'
;MSRSSEAALPPSPVTADDLDRAVQLAVTVLREAPPAAWADKAGSLEWDCWETVEHLSDDLFAYAVQLGPRKPPLDGNVPFVWESRRPGGPSNAVHADRAAGPAGLLQVLEASGALLVAMVRTTPPEARAHHVFGVSDAEGFAAMGVVETLVHTHDLAAGLGLVWSPPADLCARVLARLFPDAPQGGDPWLTMLWATGRTELPGRPRLTGWRWDSNVRR
;
A
#
# COMPACT_ATOMS: atom_id res chain seq x y z
N MET A 1 -41.36 18.37 -10.32
CA MET A 1 -40.51 17.48 -11.14
C MET A 1 -39.44 16.91 -10.21
N SER A 2 -39.64 15.67 -9.78
CA SER A 2 -38.74 14.99 -8.84
C SER A 2 -37.50 14.53 -9.62
N ARG A 3 -36.30 15.00 -9.27
CA ARG A 3 -35.07 14.42 -9.79
C ARG A 3 -34.87 13.08 -9.08
N SER A 4 -35.07 11.98 -9.81
CA SER A 4 -34.61 10.67 -9.38
C SER A 4 -33.12 10.77 -9.06
N SER A 5 -32.72 10.44 -7.83
CA SER A 5 -31.31 10.23 -7.52
C SER A 5 -30.87 9.00 -8.31
N GLU A 6 -30.10 9.22 -9.36
CA GLU A 6 -29.38 8.16 -10.03
C GLU A 6 -28.45 7.55 -8.98
N ALA A 7 -28.74 6.32 -8.56
CA ALA A 7 -27.88 5.61 -7.62
C ALA A 7 -26.51 5.52 -8.29
N ALA A 8 -25.49 6.13 -7.67
CA ALA A 8 -24.12 6.02 -8.15
C ALA A 8 -23.79 4.54 -8.30
N LEU A 9 -23.30 4.14 -9.48
CA LEU A 9 -22.85 2.77 -9.71
C LEU A 9 -21.85 2.37 -8.61
N PRO A 10 -21.89 1.13 -8.12
CA PRO A 10 -20.90 0.66 -7.17
C PRO A 10 -19.50 0.85 -7.76
N PRO A 11 -18.53 1.29 -6.95
CA PRO A 11 -17.17 1.51 -7.42
C PRO A 11 -16.61 0.22 -8.02
N SER A 12 -15.90 0.33 -9.14
CA SER A 12 -15.25 -0.82 -9.77
C SER A 12 -14.24 -1.46 -8.81
N PRO A 13 -14.12 -2.80 -8.82
CA PRO A 13 -13.23 -3.50 -7.90
C PRO A 13 -11.76 -3.12 -8.12
N VAL A 14 -10.94 -3.26 -7.08
CA VAL A 14 -9.48 -3.12 -7.21
C VAL A 14 -8.90 -4.39 -7.83
N THR A 15 -8.07 -4.22 -8.86
CA THR A 15 -7.55 -5.33 -9.67
C THR A 15 -6.05 -5.53 -9.53
N ALA A 16 -5.54 -6.65 -10.05
CA ALA A 16 -4.10 -6.88 -10.17
C ALA A 16 -3.41 -5.84 -11.08
N ASP A 17 -4.12 -5.31 -12.09
CA ASP A 17 -3.58 -4.28 -12.99
C ASP A 17 -3.49 -2.91 -12.29
N ASP A 18 -4.41 -2.62 -11.37
CA ASP A 18 -4.33 -1.42 -10.52
C ASP A 18 -3.11 -1.45 -9.61
N LEU A 19 -2.83 -2.62 -9.04
CA LEU A 19 -1.65 -2.86 -8.22
C LEU A 19 -0.35 -2.73 -9.03
N ASP A 20 -0.28 -3.38 -10.19
CA ASP A 20 0.88 -3.27 -11.09
C ASP A 20 1.14 -1.80 -11.47
N ARG A 21 0.08 -1.07 -11.85
CA ARG A 21 0.16 0.36 -12.16
C ARG A 21 0.69 1.18 -10.98
N ALA A 22 0.23 0.92 -9.76
CA ALA A 22 0.71 1.63 -8.57
C ALA A 22 2.21 1.39 -8.33
N VAL A 23 2.67 0.13 -8.41
CA VAL A 23 4.07 -0.24 -8.24
C VAL A 23 4.95 0.39 -9.31
N GLN A 24 4.54 0.34 -10.58
CA GLN A 24 5.32 0.91 -11.68
C GLN A 24 5.42 2.44 -11.60
N LEU A 25 4.36 3.13 -11.15
CA LEU A 25 4.41 4.57 -10.89
C LEU A 25 5.38 4.91 -9.75
N ALA A 26 5.34 4.15 -8.65
CA ALA A 26 6.24 4.31 -7.52
C ALA A 26 7.71 4.10 -7.93
N VAL A 27 8.02 2.99 -8.61
CA VAL A 27 9.37 2.70 -9.09
C VAL A 27 9.85 3.78 -10.06
N THR A 28 8.98 4.27 -10.95
CA THR A 28 9.34 5.32 -11.92
C THR A 28 9.75 6.61 -11.22
N VAL A 29 8.96 7.12 -10.26
CA VAL A 29 9.30 8.36 -9.56
C VAL A 29 10.54 8.19 -8.68
N LEU A 30 10.66 7.05 -7.97
CA LEU A 30 11.78 6.81 -7.07
C LEU A 30 13.13 6.65 -7.78
N ARG A 31 13.13 6.25 -9.06
CA ARG A 31 14.35 6.22 -9.90
C ARG A 31 14.96 7.61 -10.13
N GLU A 32 14.20 8.69 -9.95
CA GLU A 32 14.68 10.06 -10.11
C GLU A 32 15.46 10.57 -8.87
N ALA A 33 15.43 9.82 -7.77
CA ALA A 33 16.07 10.21 -6.52
C ALA A 33 17.61 10.27 -6.62
N PRO A 34 18.26 11.27 -6.00
CA PRO A 34 19.72 11.33 -5.95
C PRO A 34 20.27 10.16 -5.11
N PRO A 35 21.35 9.48 -5.55
CA PRO A 35 21.89 8.31 -4.84
C PRO A 35 22.29 8.55 -3.37
N ALA A 36 22.58 9.80 -2.99
CA ALA A 36 23.02 10.16 -1.65
C ALA A 36 21.87 10.31 -0.62
N ALA A 37 20.61 10.48 -1.07
CA ALA A 37 19.49 10.83 -0.18
C ALA A 37 18.82 9.62 0.50
N TRP A 38 19.24 8.39 0.19
CA TRP A 38 18.56 7.18 0.64
C TRP A 38 18.73 6.87 2.13
N ALA A 39 19.67 7.54 2.80
CA ALA A 39 19.86 7.48 4.25
C ALA A 39 19.10 8.59 5.01
N ASP A 40 18.45 9.53 4.30
CA ASP A 40 17.63 10.57 4.90
C ASP A 40 16.26 10.01 5.29
N LYS A 41 15.58 10.68 6.24
CA LYS A 41 14.23 10.29 6.67
C LYS A 41 13.22 10.32 5.53
N ALA A 42 12.35 9.32 5.48
CA ALA A 42 11.20 9.30 4.56
C ALA A 42 10.09 10.24 5.09
N GLY A 43 10.18 11.51 4.75
CA GLY A 43 9.18 12.51 5.14
C GLY A 43 9.06 12.63 6.66
N SER A 44 7.87 12.36 7.20
CA SER A 44 7.64 12.41 8.66
C SER A 44 7.91 11.10 9.39
N LEU A 45 8.36 10.05 8.70
CA LEU A 45 8.64 8.76 9.31
C LEU A 45 9.96 8.79 10.11
N GLU A 46 10.07 7.89 11.10
CA GLU A 46 11.32 7.63 11.83
C GLU A 46 12.26 6.68 11.08
N TRP A 47 11.82 6.18 9.92
CA TRP A 47 12.58 5.32 9.03
C TRP A 47 13.31 6.15 7.97
N ASP A 48 14.48 5.70 7.57
CA ASP A 48 15.14 6.26 6.40
C ASP A 48 14.42 5.81 5.10
N CYS A 49 14.75 6.45 3.98
CA CYS A 49 14.14 6.12 2.69
C CYS A 49 14.45 4.68 2.24
N TRP A 50 15.61 4.14 2.61
CA TRP A 50 15.97 2.75 2.31
C TRP A 50 15.06 1.77 3.06
N GLU A 51 14.96 1.91 4.37
CA GLU A 51 14.13 1.09 5.26
C GLU A 51 12.66 1.18 4.88
N THR A 52 12.20 2.36 4.44
CA THR A 52 10.82 2.55 3.99
C THR A 52 10.53 1.77 2.70
N VAL A 53 11.49 1.67 1.76
CA VAL A 53 11.32 0.79 0.58
C VAL A 53 11.43 -0.68 0.95
N GLU A 54 12.32 -1.06 1.88
CA GLU A 54 12.37 -2.45 2.38
C GLU A 54 11.05 -2.85 3.03
N HIS A 55 10.47 -1.98 3.86
CA HIS A 55 9.16 -2.18 4.46
C HIS A 55 8.05 -2.32 3.41
N LEU A 56 7.97 -1.39 2.45
CA LEU A 56 6.99 -1.49 1.37
C LEU A 56 7.16 -2.79 0.55
N SER A 57 8.41 -3.20 0.29
CA SER A 57 8.71 -4.45 -0.40
C SER A 57 8.29 -5.67 0.43
N ASP A 58 8.43 -5.58 1.75
CA ASP A 58 8.03 -6.64 2.69
C ASP A 58 6.51 -6.76 2.80
N ASP A 59 5.77 -5.65 2.86
CA ASP A 59 4.30 -5.68 2.89
C ASP A 59 3.73 -6.36 1.63
N LEU A 60 4.24 -5.97 0.45
CA LEU A 60 3.83 -6.58 -0.82
C LEU A 60 4.17 -8.08 -0.86
N PHE A 61 5.36 -8.45 -0.41
CA PHE A 61 5.77 -9.85 -0.29
C PHE A 61 4.89 -10.63 0.69
N ALA A 62 4.67 -10.08 1.89
CA ALA A 62 3.88 -10.69 2.96
C ALA A 62 2.45 -10.95 2.49
N TYR A 63 1.83 -9.99 1.81
CA TYR A 63 0.51 -10.15 1.21
C TYR A 63 0.48 -11.24 0.14
N ALA A 64 1.53 -11.33 -0.70
CA ALA A 64 1.61 -12.35 -1.74
C ALA A 64 1.71 -13.75 -1.12
N VAL A 65 2.63 -13.95 -0.17
CA VAL A 65 2.82 -15.25 0.48
C VAL A 65 1.65 -15.63 1.37
N GLN A 66 0.92 -14.66 1.92
CA GLN A 66 -0.29 -14.89 2.68
C GLN A 66 -1.39 -15.55 1.84
N LEU A 67 -1.47 -15.23 0.54
CA LEU A 67 -2.37 -15.85 -0.43
C LEU A 67 -1.86 -17.19 -1.00
N GLY A 68 -0.57 -17.52 -0.80
CA GLY A 68 0.12 -18.64 -1.43
C GLY A 68 -0.39 -20.05 -1.07
N PRO A 69 -0.70 -20.36 0.21
CA PRO A 69 -1.15 -21.69 0.59
C PRO A 69 -2.48 -22.06 -0.08
N ARG A 70 -2.67 -23.33 -0.43
CA ARG A 70 -3.97 -23.84 -0.95
C ARG A 70 -5.14 -23.63 0.03
N LYS A 71 -4.84 -23.51 1.32
CA LYS A 71 -5.76 -23.15 2.39
C LYS A 71 -5.07 -22.06 3.23
N PRO A 72 -5.18 -20.78 2.84
CA PRO A 72 -4.52 -19.71 3.56
C PRO A 72 -4.96 -19.66 5.03
N PRO A 73 -4.06 -19.34 5.97
CA PRO A 73 -4.43 -19.19 7.37
C PRO A 73 -5.36 -17.97 7.55
N LEU A 74 -6.29 -18.08 8.49
CA LEU A 74 -7.31 -17.04 8.77
C LEU A 74 -7.07 -16.32 10.10
N ASP A 75 -6.25 -16.91 10.97
CA ASP A 75 -5.98 -16.49 12.35
C ASP A 75 -4.56 -15.98 12.58
N GLY A 76 -3.70 -16.03 11.56
CA GLY A 76 -2.35 -15.48 11.64
C GLY A 76 -1.63 -15.41 10.29
N ASN A 77 -0.46 -14.77 10.33
CA ASN A 77 0.43 -14.67 9.18
C ASN A 77 1.06 -16.03 8.85
N VAL A 78 1.38 -16.25 7.58
CA VAL A 78 2.28 -17.34 7.19
C VAL A 78 3.62 -17.13 7.92
N PRO A 79 4.19 -18.15 8.58
CA PRO A 79 5.24 -17.98 9.58
C PRO A 79 6.64 -17.84 8.95
N PHE A 80 6.80 -16.85 8.06
CA PHE A 80 8.13 -16.34 7.71
C PHE A 80 8.76 -15.67 8.94
N VAL A 81 10.08 -15.73 9.05
CA VAL A 81 10.81 -15.03 10.11
C VAL A 81 10.87 -13.54 9.78
N TRP A 82 10.49 -12.70 10.73
CA TRP A 82 10.49 -11.24 10.59
C TRP A 82 11.38 -10.68 11.67
N GLU A 83 12.36 -9.87 11.28
CA GLU A 83 13.35 -9.32 12.19
C GLU A 83 13.58 -7.85 11.90
N SER A 84 13.71 -7.07 12.98
CA SER A 84 14.11 -5.68 12.88
C SER A 84 15.63 -5.59 12.93
N ARG A 85 16.23 -4.89 11.97
CA ARG A 85 17.69 -4.74 11.86
C ARG A 85 18.27 -3.68 12.80
N ARG A 86 17.42 -2.86 13.44
CA ARG A 86 17.83 -1.88 14.44
C ARG A 86 16.70 -1.61 15.45
N PRO A 87 16.99 -1.13 16.66
CA PRO A 87 15.96 -0.67 17.59
C PRO A 87 15.03 0.37 16.94
N GLY A 88 13.72 0.10 16.98
CA GLY A 88 12.68 0.98 16.43
C GLY A 88 12.54 0.95 14.89
N GLY A 89 13.30 0.12 14.18
CA GLY A 89 13.11 -0.12 12.74
C GLY A 89 11.97 -1.09 12.47
N PRO A 90 11.46 -1.15 11.23
CA PRO A 90 10.41 -2.11 10.85
C PRO A 90 10.94 -3.55 10.97
N SER A 91 10.06 -4.49 11.35
CA SER A 91 10.37 -5.91 11.31
C SER A 91 9.99 -6.45 9.94
N ASN A 92 10.99 -6.85 9.14
CA ASN A 92 10.80 -7.31 7.77
C ASN A 92 11.41 -8.71 7.55
N ALA A 93 10.87 -9.47 6.60
CA ALA A 93 11.51 -10.66 6.03
C ALA A 93 12.31 -10.32 4.75
N VAL A 94 11.88 -9.31 4.00
CA VAL A 94 12.54 -8.81 2.79
C VAL A 94 13.49 -7.68 3.12
N HIS A 95 14.73 -7.84 2.66
CA HIS A 95 15.78 -6.85 2.82
C HIS A 95 16.67 -6.81 1.58
N ALA A 96 16.98 -5.62 1.09
CA ALA A 96 17.81 -5.44 -0.09
C ALA A 96 19.30 -5.51 0.23
N ASP A 97 20.10 -5.95 -0.74
CA ASP A 97 21.56 -5.85 -0.65
C ASP A 97 21.98 -4.37 -0.79
N ARG A 98 22.56 -3.80 0.27
CA ARG A 98 23.07 -2.42 0.28
C ARG A 98 24.15 -2.20 -0.78
N ALA A 99 24.91 -3.24 -1.17
CA ALA A 99 25.93 -3.13 -2.21
C ALA A 99 25.34 -2.95 -3.62
N ALA A 100 24.08 -3.37 -3.85
CA ALA A 100 23.37 -3.15 -5.12
C ALA A 100 22.84 -1.71 -5.26
N GLY A 101 22.90 -0.92 -4.18
CA GLY A 101 22.47 0.47 -4.14
C GLY A 101 20.97 0.66 -4.43
N PRO A 102 20.53 1.92 -4.63
CA PRO A 102 19.12 2.25 -4.87
C PRO A 102 18.49 1.53 -6.07
N ALA A 103 19.26 1.29 -7.13
CA ALA A 103 18.76 0.58 -8.29
C ALA A 103 18.38 -0.87 -7.94
N GLY A 104 19.21 -1.57 -7.16
CA GLY A 104 18.90 -2.91 -6.66
C GLY A 104 17.75 -2.91 -5.65
N LEU A 105 17.66 -1.90 -4.78
CA LEU A 105 16.53 -1.73 -3.87
C LEU A 105 15.20 -1.60 -4.63
N LEU A 106 15.15 -0.82 -5.71
CA LEU A 106 13.95 -0.68 -6.53
C LEU A 106 13.61 -1.95 -7.33
N GLN A 107 14.61 -2.77 -7.68
CA GLN A 107 14.35 -4.11 -8.24
C GLN A 107 13.70 -5.05 -7.22
N VAL A 108 14.08 -4.96 -5.94
CA VAL A 108 13.42 -5.72 -4.86
C VAL A 108 11.97 -5.30 -4.72
N LEU A 109 11.70 -3.99 -4.71
CA LEU A 109 10.33 -3.45 -4.69
C LEU A 109 9.50 -3.96 -5.88
N GLU A 110 10.05 -3.84 -7.09
CA GLU A 110 9.38 -4.29 -8.32
C GLU A 110 9.11 -5.80 -8.31
N ALA A 111 10.05 -6.61 -7.82
CA ALA A 111 9.89 -8.06 -7.69
C ALA A 111 8.82 -8.44 -6.66
N SER A 112 8.81 -7.81 -5.47
CA SER A 112 7.77 -8.02 -4.45
C SER A 112 6.39 -7.62 -4.95
N GLY A 113 6.28 -6.49 -5.66
CA GLY A 113 5.04 -6.08 -6.32
C GLY A 113 4.56 -7.11 -7.34
N ALA A 114 5.45 -7.60 -8.20
CA ALA A 114 5.13 -8.62 -9.20
C ALA A 114 4.62 -9.93 -8.57
N LEU A 115 5.18 -10.35 -7.42
CA LEU A 115 4.68 -11.50 -6.66
C LEU A 115 3.22 -11.29 -6.23
N LEU A 116 2.90 -10.13 -5.64
CA LEU A 116 1.52 -9.85 -5.22
C LEU A 116 0.57 -9.74 -6.40
N VAL A 117 0.97 -9.07 -7.48
CA VAL A 117 0.20 -8.97 -8.73
C VAL A 117 -0.14 -10.37 -9.26
N ALA A 118 0.84 -11.28 -9.31
CA ALA A 118 0.63 -12.65 -9.76
C ALA A 118 -0.31 -13.44 -8.83
N MET A 119 -0.16 -13.29 -7.52
CA MET A 119 -1.02 -13.94 -6.54
C MET A 119 -2.46 -13.44 -6.65
N VAL A 120 -2.69 -12.13 -6.62
CA VAL A 120 -4.02 -11.53 -6.80
C VAL A 120 -4.70 -12.04 -8.08
N ARG A 121 -3.95 -12.10 -9.19
CA ARG A 121 -4.48 -12.53 -10.49
C ARG A 121 -4.88 -14.00 -10.54
N THR A 122 -4.24 -14.85 -9.75
CA THR A 122 -4.40 -16.31 -9.82
C THR A 122 -5.16 -16.90 -8.63
N THR A 123 -5.32 -16.15 -7.54
CA THR A 123 -6.07 -16.55 -6.36
C THR A 123 -7.56 -16.76 -6.71
N PRO A 124 -8.16 -17.91 -6.34
CA PRO A 124 -9.58 -18.15 -6.53
C PRO A 124 -10.46 -17.11 -5.81
N PRO A 125 -11.58 -16.64 -6.40
CA PRO A 125 -12.44 -15.61 -5.80
C PRO A 125 -12.98 -15.94 -4.40
N GLU A 126 -13.11 -17.22 -4.07
CA GLU A 126 -13.56 -17.73 -2.77
C GLU A 126 -12.46 -17.82 -1.71
N ALA A 127 -11.18 -17.70 -2.09
CA ALA A 127 -10.08 -17.78 -1.17
C ALA A 127 -10.09 -16.62 -0.18
N ARG A 128 -9.79 -16.90 1.08
CA ARG A 128 -9.72 -15.93 2.16
C ARG A 128 -8.43 -16.11 2.93
N ALA A 129 -7.79 -15.02 3.31
CA ALA A 129 -6.58 -15.06 4.11
C ALA A 129 -6.56 -13.99 5.19
N HIS A 130 -5.85 -14.28 6.27
CA HIS A 130 -5.65 -13.38 7.39
C HIS A 130 -4.94 -12.09 6.96
N HIS A 131 -5.41 -10.97 7.49
CA HIS A 131 -4.64 -9.75 7.68
C HIS A 131 -4.99 -9.20 9.07
N VAL A 132 -4.06 -8.49 9.72
CA VAL A 132 -4.24 -8.01 11.10
C VAL A 132 -5.48 -7.10 11.28
N PHE A 133 -5.92 -6.44 10.21
CA PHE A 133 -7.13 -5.59 10.20
C PHE A 133 -8.40 -6.27 9.68
N GLY A 134 -8.38 -7.58 9.43
CA GLY A 134 -9.54 -8.35 8.97
C GLY A 134 -9.22 -9.40 7.91
N VAL A 135 -10.08 -10.42 7.80
CA VAL A 135 -9.93 -11.50 6.81
C VAL A 135 -10.29 -10.99 5.42
N SER A 136 -9.35 -11.11 4.48
CA SER A 136 -9.44 -10.50 3.15
C SER A 136 -9.47 -11.51 2.01
N ASP A 137 -9.81 -11.02 0.83
CA ASP A 137 -9.79 -11.70 -0.47
C ASP A 137 -8.75 -11.08 -1.40
N ALA A 138 -8.61 -11.62 -2.62
CA ALA A 138 -7.64 -11.14 -3.60
C ALA A 138 -7.79 -9.63 -3.91
N GLU A 139 -9.02 -9.14 -4.05
CA GLU A 139 -9.29 -7.71 -4.23
C GLU A 139 -8.82 -6.89 -3.02
N GLY A 140 -9.10 -7.36 -1.80
CA GLY A 140 -8.66 -6.68 -0.59
C GLY A 140 -7.13 -6.63 -0.47
N PHE A 141 -6.42 -7.71 -0.79
CA PHE A 141 -4.96 -7.69 -0.84
C PHE A 141 -4.39 -6.80 -1.96
N ALA A 142 -5.06 -6.72 -3.11
CA ALA A 142 -4.72 -5.73 -4.14
C ALA A 142 -4.91 -4.30 -3.64
N ALA A 143 -6.03 -4.01 -2.98
CA ALA A 143 -6.29 -2.69 -2.40
C ALA A 143 -5.29 -2.31 -1.30
N MET A 144 -4.89 -3.27 -0.46
CA MET A 144 -3.86 -3.09 0.57
C MET A 144 -2.50 -2.79 -0.08
N GLY A 145 -2.10 -3.58 -1.08
CA GLY A 145 -0.85 -3.33 -1.81
C GLY A 145 -0.84 -1.96 -2.52
N VAL A 146 -1.97 -1.53 -3.09
CA VAL A 146 -2.09 -0.20 -3.69
C VAL A 146 -1.97 0.88 -2.62
N VAL A 147 -2.76 0.84 -1.53
CA VAL A 147 -2.68 1.90 -0.52
C VAL A 147 -1.28 2.04 0.04
N GLU A 148 -0.63 0.93 0.41
CA GLU A 148 0.74 0.93 0.93
C GLU A 148 1.70 1.58 -0.06
N THR A 149 1.65 1.15 -1.32
CA THR A 149 2.50 1.71 -2.38
C THR A 149 2.29 3.22 -2.53
N LEU A 150 1.04 3.69 -2.60
CA LEU A 150 0.77 5.12 -2.82
C LEU A 150 1.22 5.99 -1.65
N VAL A 151 0.95 5.57 -0.41
CA VAL A 151 1.21 6.37 0.78
C VAL A 151 2.67 6.33 1.21
N HIS A 152 3.36 5.20 1.04
CA HIS A 152 4.80 5.16 1.30
C HIS A 152 5.62 5.80 0.19
N THR A 153 5.14 5.80 -1.06
CA THR A 153 5.76 6.64 -2.11
C THR A 153 5.61 8.13 -1.78
N HIS A 154 4.52 8.56 -1.15
CA HIS A 154 4.40 9.93 -0.64
C HIS A 154 5.44 10.25 0.43
N ASP A 155 5.61 9.35 1.41
CA ASP A 155 6.60 9.54 2.48
C ASP A 155 8.03 9.60 1.91
N LEU A 156 8.34 8.70 0.98
CA LEU A 156 9.61 8.66 0.26
C LEU A 156 9.83 9.90 -0.59
N ALA A 157 8.83 10.33 -1.38
CA ALA A 157 8.95 11.51 -2.21
C ALA A 157 9.21 12.77 -1.38
N ALA A 158 8.57 12.89 -0.22
CA ALA A 158 8.82 13.99 0.71
C ALA A 158 10.27 13.97 1.25
N GLY A 159 10.80 12.79 1.59
CA GLY A 159 12.19 12.63 2.06
C GLY A 159 13.24 12.85 0.97
N LEU A 160 12.95 12.41 -0.26
CA LEU A 160 13.86 12.44 -1.40
C LEU A 160 13.77 13.75 -2.21
N GLY A 161 12.85 14.66 -1.85
CA GLY A 161 12.63 15.92 -2.56
C GLY A 161 11.98 15.75 -3.93
N LEU A 162 11.16 14.71 -4.11
CA LEU A 162 10.47 14.38 -5.36
C LEU A 162 9.03 14.91 -5.36
N VAL A 163 8.49 15.12 -6.55
CA VAL A 163 7.07 15.45 -6.73
C VAL A 163 6.28 14.15 -6.91
N TRP A 164 5.24 13.97 -6.10
CA TRP A 164 4.38 12.78 -6.17
C TRP A 164 2.91 13.13 -6.09
N SER A 165 2.14 12.61 -7.05
CA SER A 165 0.68 12.65 -7.04
C SER A 165 0.15 11.43 -7.80
N PRO A 166 -0.54 10.50 -7.12
CA PRO A 166 -1.05 9.30 -7.76
C PRO A 166 -2.35 9.57 -8.53
N PRO A 167 -2.73 8.69 -9.47
CA PRO A 167 -4.01 8.78 -10.18
C PRO A 167 -5.21 8.74 -9.23
N ALA A 168 -6.08 9.75 -9.32
CA ALA A 168 -7.25 9.87 -8.44
C ALA A 168 -8.22 8.68 -8.54
N ASP A 169 -8.27 8.01 -9.69
CA ASP A 169 -9.12 6.85 -9.91
C ASP A 169 -8.67 5.63 -9.08
N LEU A 170 -7.35 5.42 -8.93
CA LEU A 170 -6.79 4.40 -8.04
C LEU A 170 -7.14 4.71 -6.59
N CYS A 171 -6.94 5.96 -6.17
CA CYS A 171 -7.26 6.40 -4.82
C CYS A 171 -8.73 6.19 -4.47
N ALA A 172 -9.65 6.53 -5.39
CA ALA A 172 -11.08 6.39 -5.18
C ALA A 172 -11.51 4.92 -5.01
N ARG A 173 -11.00 3.99 -5.84
CA ARG A 173 -11.32 2.56 -5.71
C ARG A 173 -10.82 1.97 -4.39
N VAL A 174 -9.60 2.32 -4.00
CA VAL A 174 -9.01 1.88 -2.72
C VAL A 174 -9.77 2.45 -1.51
N LEU A 175 -10.12 3.74 -1.54
CA LEU A 175 -10.93 4.36 -0.49
C LEU A 175 -12.27 3.64 -0.31
N ALA A 176 -12.96 3.34 -1.41
CA ALA A 176 -14.21 2.60 -1.37
C ALA A 176 -14.03 1.18 -0.80
N ARG A 177 -12.93 0.50 -1.11
CA ARG A 177 -12.66 -0.88 -0.66
C ARG A 177 -12.26 -0.97 0.81
N LEU A 178 -11.43 -0.04 1.28
CA LEU A 178 -10.71 -0.14 2.55
C LEU A 178 -11.14 0.87 3.63
N PHE A 179 -11.71 2.01 3.24
CA PHE A 179 -12.02 3.11 4.16
C PHE A 179 -13.50 3.51 4.08
N PRO A 180 -14.42 2.65 4.55
CA PRO A 180 -15.87 2.89 4.42
C PRO A 180 -16.33 4.16 5.15
N ASP A 181 -15.61 4.57 6.18
CA ASP A 181 -15.91 5.76 6.99
C ASP A 181 -15.19 7.03 6.49
N ALA A 182 -14.43 6.94 5.40
CA ALA A 182 -13.75 8.11 4.84
C ALA A 182 -14.77 9.13 4.29
N PRO A 183 -14.49 10.44 4.44
CA PRO A 183 -15.31 11.50 3.86
C PRO A 183 -15.48 11.33 2.36
N GLN A 184 -16.72 11.48 1.87
CA GLN A 184 -17.06 11.37 0.46
C GLN A 184 -17.08 12.75 -0.22
N GLY A 185 -16.89 12.77 -1.55
CA GLY A 185 -17.05 13.97 -2.39
C GLY A 185 -15.89 14.96 -2.43
N GLY A 186 -14.79 14.66 -1.73
CA GLY A 186 -13.52 15.42 -1.81
C GLY A 186 -12.53 14.84 -2.83
N ASP A 187 -11.34 15.44 -2.90
CA ASP A 187 -10.21 14.89 -3.66
C ASP A 187 -9.80 13.52 -3.08
N PRO A 188 -9.82 12.43 -3.88
CA PRO A 188 -9.53 11.08 -3.36
C PRO A 188 -8.13 10.92 -2.77
N TRP A 189 -7.14 11.64 -3.30
CA TRP A 189 -5.77 11.53 -2.81
C TRP A 189 -5.60 12.24 -1.47
N LEU A 190 -6.12 13.46 -1.33
CA LEU A 190 -6.14 14.17 -0.05
C LEU A 190 -6.94 13.41 1.02
N THR A 191 -8.07 12.82 0.65
CA THR A 191 -8.87 11.97 1.55
C THR A 191 -8.06 10.75 2.00
N MET A 192 -7.31 10.10 1.11
CA MET A 192 -6.44 8.96 1.46
C MET A 192 -5.29 9.37 2.38
N LEU A 193 -4.63 10.50 2.12
CA LEU A 193 -3.60 11.03 3.02
C LEU A 193 -4.18 11.34 4.40
N TRP A 194 -5.40 11.89 4.49
CA TRP A 194 -6.05 12.14 5.77
C TRP A 194 -6.42 10.84 6.48
N ALA A 195 -7.03 9.88 5.77
CA ALA A 195 -7.46 8.60 6.31
C ALA A 195 -6.29 7.75 6.82
N THR A 196 -5.08 8.01 6.33
CA THR A 196 -3.84 7.37 6.75
C THR A 196 -2.96 8.28 7.61
N GLY A 197 -3.54 9.33 8.21
CA GLY A 197 -2.88 10.15 9.21
C GLY A 197 -1.69 10.97 8.70
N ARG A 198 -1.64 11.32 7.42
CA ARG A 198 -0.56 12.11 6.78
C ARG A 198 -0.89 13.58 6.62
N THR A 199 -2.17 13.94 6.59
CA THR A 199 -2.61 15.35 6.47
C THR A 199 -3.90 15.63 7.24
N GLU A 200 -4.29 16.91 7.27
CA GLU A 200 -5.61 17.39 7.71
C GLU A 200 -6.53 17.67 6.51
N LEU A 201 -7.83 17.77 6.74
CA LEU A 201 -8.81 18.27 5.77
C LEU A 201 -9.56 19.47 6.35
N PRO A 202 -10.24 20.30 5.53
CA PRO A 202 -11.08 21.37 6.03
C PRO A 202 -12.09 20.86 7.08
N GLY A 203 -11.97 21.37 8.31
CA GLY A 203 -12.83 20.97 9.43
C GLY A 203 -12.55 19.57 10.01
N ARG A 204 -11.45 18.90 9.61
CA ARG A 204 -11.05 17.58 10.13
C ARG A 204 -9.56 17.59 10.46
N PRO A 205 -9.18 17.56 11.75
CA PRO A 205 -7.77 17.50 12.11
C PRO A 205 -7.11 16.23 11.59
N ARG A 206 -5.78 16.27 11.46
CA ARG A 206 -4.96 15.09 11.15
C ARG A 206 -5.23 13.98 12.16
N LEU A 207 -5.41 12.76 11.67
CA LEU A 207 -5.60 11.58 12.52
C LEU A 207 -4.28 11.23 13.24
N THR A 208 -4.36 10.94 14.54
CA THR A 208 -3.23 10.48 15.36
C THR A 208 -3.13 8.96 15.45
N GLY A 209 -4.19 8.26 15.04
CA GLY A 209 -4.24 6.82 14.88
C GLY A 209 -5.25 6.46 13.80
N TRP A 210 -4.93 5.45 13.01
CA TRP A 210 -5.74 5.03 11.87
C TRP A 210 -5.56 3.54 11.61
N ARG A 211 -6.54 2.96 10.93
CA ARG A 211 -6.50 1.62 10.34
C ARG A 211 -7.49 1.58 9.19
N TRP A 212 -7.23 0.78 8.16
CA TRP A 212 -8.27 0.41 7.23
C TRP A 212 -9.11 -0.78 7.76
N ASP A 213 -10.18 -1.10 7.06
CA ASP A 213 -10.96 -2.33 7.24
C ASP A 213 -10.71 -3.26 6.05
N SER A 214 -9.94 -4.32 6.27
CA SER A 214 -9.57 -5.29 5.23
C SER A 214 -10.59 -6.40 5.05
N ASN A 215 -11.69 -6.42 5.83
CA ASN A 215 -12.69 -7.47 5.69
C ASN A 215 -13.30 -7.46 4.28
N VAL A 216 -13.67 -8.66 3.83
CA VAL A 216 -14.39 -8.87 2.56
C VAL A 216 -15.67 -8.04 2.54
N ARG A 217 -15.89 -7.34 1.43
CA ARG A 217 -17.14 -6.60 1.17
C ARG A 217 -18.12 -7.54 0.45
N ARG A 218 -19.40 -7.41 0.77
CA ARG A 218 -20.49 -8.13 0.09
C ARG A 218 -21.11 -7.27 -0.99
#